data_AF-A0A0Q6G3S1-F1
#
_entry.id   AF-A0A0Q6G3S1-F1
#
_cell.length_a   1.000
_cell.length_b   1.000
_cell.length_c   1.000
_cell.angle_alpha   90.00
_cell.angle_beta   90.00
_cell.angle_gamma   90.00
#
_symmetry.space_group_name_H-M   'P 1'
#
loop_
_entity.id
_entity.type
_entity.pdbx_description
1 polymer ?
#
loop_
_entity_poly.entity_id
_entity_poly.type
_entity_poly.pdbx_seq_one_letter_code
_entity_poly.pdbx_strand_id
1 'polypeptide(L)'
;MTTALSLRAAEPRDAADLAILVDLASHGFATWLWYGAVMRGEADTALEQGRARMLMDDEPGAWKDATVAEWNGEIAGASIGYELDESVRDMVPAHPVIKPLLDLQVEVIGSRFIDSLCVYRHHRRKGIGQALLALEMVKARGGRVSLITESHNETALSLYAASGFAEKARLPAVPLFEDSKRHEWVLLARNMS
;
A
#
# COMPACT_ATOMS: atom_id res chain seq x y z
N MET A 1 7.90 31.66 -6.60
CA MET A 1 7.18 30.95 -5.54
C MET A 1 7.83 29.60 -5.38
N THR A 2 8.40 29.32 -4.21
CA THR A 2 9.12 28.07 -3.94
C THR A 2 8.09 26.96 -3.82
N THR A 3 8.19 25.96 -4.69
CA THR A 3 7.34 24.78 -4.64
C THR A 3 7.59 24.03 -3.34
N ALA A 4 6.60 23.95 -2.46
CA ALA A 4 6.75 23.32 -1.15
C ALA A 4 6.06 21.94 -1.16
N LEU A 5 6.88 20.89 -1.12
CA LEU A 5 6.41 19.57 -0.71
C LEU A 5 6.16 19.60 0.80
N SER A 6 4.97 19.20 1.23
CA SER A 6 4.62 19.00 2.63
C SER A 6 4.19 17.55 2.85
N LEU A 7 4.64 16.94 3.95
CA LEU A 7 4.16 15.64 4.40
C LEU A 7 3.38 15.83 5.70
N ARG A 8 2.16 15.29 5.78
CA ARG A 8 1.32 15.35 6.98
C ARG A 8 0.61 14.03 7.21
N ALA A 9 0.20 13.79 8.46
CA ALA A 9 -0.76 12.73 8.75
C ALA A 9 -2.05 12.97 7.94
N ALA A 10 -2.66 11.89 7.48
CA ALA A 10 -3.97 11.99 6.87
C ALA A 10 -5.03 12.32 7.92
N GLU A 11 -6.14 12.87 7.45
CA GLU A 11 -7.35 13.13 8.21
C GLU A 11 -8.51 12.36 7.56
N PRO A 12 -9.65 12.15 8.26
CA PRO A 12 -10.80 11.46 7.67
C PRO A 12 -11.28 12.07 6.34
N ARG A 13 -11.12 13.38 6.14
CA ARG A 13 -11.46 14.06 4.89
C ARG A 13 -10.64 13.59 3.67
N ASP A 14 -9.46 13.01 3.88
CA ASP A 14 -8.58 12.53 2.81
C ASP A 14 -8.98 11.14 2.30
N ALA A 15 -9.98 10.47 2.92
CA ALA A 15 -10.33 9.08 2.62
C ALA A 15 -10.67 8.81 1.14
N ALA A 16 -11.22 9.79 0.43
CA ALA A 16 -11.49 9.65 -1.00
C ALA A 16 -10.19 9.58 -1.83
N ASP A 17 -9.24 10.48 -1.57
CA ASP A 17 -7.92 10.47 -2.21
C ASP A 17 -7.12 9.22 -1.83
N LEU A 18 -7.18 8.80 -0.56
CA LEU A 18 -6.55 7.56 -0.11
C LEU A 18 -7.09 6.34 -0.87
N ALA A 19 -8.41 6.24 -1.06
CA ALA A 19 -8.99 5.13 -1.80
C ALA A 19 -8.50 5.08 -3.26
N ILE A 20 -8.40 6.24 -3.92
CA ILE A 20 -7.85 6.33 -5.28
C ILE A 20 -6.37 5.93 -5.29
N LEU A 21 -5.57 6.43 -4.34
CA LEU A 21 -4.13 6.17 -4.29
C LEU A 21 -3.80 4.71 -3.96
N VAL A 22 -4.58 4.06 -3.10
CA VAL A 22 -4.49 2.61 -2.82
C VAL A 22 -4.81 1.79 -4.06
N ASP A 23 -5.84 2.16 -4.80
CA ASP A 23 -6.17 1.49 -6.06
C ASP A 23 -5.06 1.63 -7.11
N LEU A 24 -4.49 2.83 -7.22
CA LEU A 24 -3.35 3.10 -8.08
C LEU A 24 -2.09 2.33 -7.64
N ALA A 25 -1.84 2.21 -6.32
CA ALA A 25 -0.71 1.48 -5.78
C ALA A 25 -0.78 -0.02 -6.09
N SER A 26 -1.99 -0.55 -6.08
CA SER A 26 -2.31 -1.97 -6.27
C SER A 26 -2.67 -2.35 -7.71
N HIS A 27 -2.50 -1.43 -8.67
CA HIS A 27 -2.83 -1.59 -10.08
C HIS A 27 -4.26 -2.14 -10.34
N GLY A 28 -5.24 -1.66 -9.56
CA GLY A 28 -6.64 -2.04 -9.70
C GLY A 28 -7.08 -3.24 -8.86
N PHE A 29 -6.15 -3.89 -8.14
CA PHE A 29 -6.48 -5.01 -7.26
C PHE A 29 -7.42 -4.59 -6.12
N ALA A 30 -7.23 -3.38 -5.55
CA ALA A 30 -8.10 -2.88 -4.50
C ALA A 30 -9.55 -2.68 -4.97
N THR A 31 -9.77 -2.01 -6.10
CA THR A 31 -11.11 -1.87 -6.70
C THR A 31 -11.75 -3.21 -6.99
N TRP A 32 -10.99 -4.17 -7.52
CA TRP A 32 -11.50 -5.54 -7.76
C TRP A 32 -11.97 -6.20 -6.45
N LEU A 33 -11.20 -6.08 -5.37
CA LEU A 33 -11.58 -6.63 -4.06
C LEU A 33 -12.81 -5.93 -3.48
N TRP A 34 -12.88 -4.60 -3.60
CA TRP A 34 -14.00 -3.79 -3.12
C TRP A 34 -15.29 -4.04 -3.90
N TYR A 35 -15.19 -4.41 -5.18
CA TYR A 35 -16.34 -4.80 -6.00
C TYR A 35 -17.10 -6.01 -5.42
N GLY A 36 -16.46 -6.83 -4.58
CA GLY A 36 -17.15 -7.87 -3.83
C GLY A 36 -18.31 -7.35 -2.95
N ALA A 37 -18.19 -6.15 -2.38
CA ALA A 37 -19.28 -5.52 -1.62
C ALA A 37 -20.46 -5.12 -2.52
N VAL A 38 -20.17 -4.64 -3.74
CA VAL A 38 -21.18 -4.35 -4.76
C VAL A 38 -21.94 -5.62 -5.14
N MET A 39 -21.22 -6.72 -5.36
CA MET A 39 -21.84 -8.01 -5.68
C MET A 39 -22.74 -8.56 -4.57
N ARG A 40 -22.51 -8.16 -3.31
CA ARG A 40 -23.36 -8.50 -2.16
C ARG A 40 -24.48 -7.49 -1.89
N GLY A 41 -24.53 -6.38 -2.65
CA GLY A 41 -25.51 -5.30 -2.43
C GLY A 41 -25.22 -4.45 -1.19
N GLU A 42 -23.97 -4.43 -0.71
CA GLU A 42 -23.53 -3.66 0.47
C GLU A 42 -23.05 -2.23 0.11
N ALA A 43 -22.75 -1.98 -1.16
CA ALA A 43 -22.33 -0.69 -1.70
C ALA A 43 -22.80 -0.55 -3.16
N ASP A 44 -23.02 0.68 -3.63
CA ASP A 44 -23.39 0.96 -5.02
C ASP A 44 -22.17 0.88 -5.95
N THR A 45 -20.98 1.25 -5.45
CA THR A 45 -19.73 1.21 -6.23
C THR A 45 -18.54 0.70 -5.42
N ALA A 46 -17.53 0.14 -6.11
CA ALA A 46 -16.29 -0.28 -5.48
C ALA A 46 -15.54 0.89 -4.80
N LEU A 47 -15.58 2.09 -5.40
CA LEU A 47 -14.91 3.26 -4.84
C LEU A 47 -15.62 3.80 -3.60
N GLU A 48 -16.95 3.70 -3.53
CA GLU A 48 -17.70 3.98 -2.30
C GLU A 48 -17.23 3.08 -1.16
N GLN A 49 -17.13 1.76 -1.41
CA GLN A 49 -16.61 0.81 -0.44
C GLN A 49 -15.15 1.11 -0.07
N GLY A 50 -14.31 1.47 -1.04
CA GLY A 50 -12.92 1.86 -0.80
C GLY A 50 -12.80 3.08 0.11
N ARG A 51 -13.57 4.14 -0.17
CA ARG A 51 -13.63 5.34 0.67
C ARG A 51 -14.15 5.01 2.07
N ALA A 52 -15.19 4.17 2.19
CA ALA A 52 -15.71 3.74 3.49
C ALA A 52 -14.64 2.99 4.29
N ARG A 53 -13.84 2.12 3.63
CA ARG A 53 -12.71 1.45 4.28
C ARG A 53 -11.64 2.41 4.76
N MET A 54 -11.30 3.42 3.97
CA MET A 54 -10.30 4.42 4.37
C MET A 54 -10.77 5.30 5.53
N LEU A 55 -12.06 5.33 5.86
CA LEU A 55 -12.63 6.02 7.03
C LEU A 55 -12.67 5.16 8.31
N MET A 56 -12.36 3.86 8.21
CA MET A 56 -12.41 2.97 9.38
C MET A 56 -11.36 3.37 10.41
N ASP A 57 -11.69 3.11 11.67
CA ASP A 57 -10.96 3.62 12.83
C ASP A 57 -10.24 2.53 13.62
N ASP A 58 -10.67 1.29 13.37
CA ASP A 58 -10.42 0.06 14.12
C ASP A 58 -9.60 -0.97 13.33
N GLU A 59 -9.39 -0.74 12.03
CA GLU A 59 -8.64 -1.63 11.14
C GLU A 59 -7.32 -1.00 10.70
N PRO A 60 -6.20 -1.76 10.69
CA PRO A 60 -4.95 -1.31 10.10
C PRO A 60 -5.11 -0.96 8.60
N GLY A 61 -4.31 -0.02 8.13
CA GLY A 61 -4.28 0.38 6.73
C GLY A 61 -5.35 1.40 6.33
N ALA A 62 -6.03 2.01 7.29
CA ALA A 62 -6.96 3.12 7.06
C ALA A 62 -6.29 4.50 7.27
N TRP A 63 -7.07 5.57 7.32
CA TRP A 63 -6.55 6.95 7.37
C TRP A 63 -5.56 7.22 8.52
N LYS A 64 -5.71 6.57 9.68
CA LYS A 64 -4.82 6.75 10.83
C LYS A 64 -3.37 6.31 10.55
N ASP A 65 -3.19 5.36 9.63
CA ASP A 65 -1.88 4.84 9.24
C ASP A 65 -1.26 5.60 8.05
N ALA A 66 -2.02 6.55 7.49
CA ALA A 66 -1.67 7.21 6.25
C ALA A 66 -0.87 8.52 6.47
N THR A 67 0.10 8.75 5.59
CA THR A 67 0.73 10.05 5.37
C THR A 67 0.30 10.56 4.00
N VAL A 68 -0.17 11.79 3.92
CA VAL A 68 -0.42 12.50 2.67
C VAL A 68 0.77 13.38 2.32
N ALA A 69 1.19 13.34 1.05
CA ALA A 69 2.12 14.29 0.47
C ALA A 69 1.37 15.36 -0.30
N GLU A 70 1.51 16.62 0.09
CA GLU A 70 0.94 17.77 -0.60
C GLU A 70 1.99 18.49 -1.44
N TRP A 71 1.64 18.85 -2.66
CA TRP A 71 2.49 19.61 -3.58
C TRP A 71 1.73 20.85 -4.04
N ASN A 72 2.14 22.02 -3.55
CA ASN A 72 1.42 23.29 -3.78
C ASN A 72 -0.06 23.25 -3.32
N GLY A 73 -0.33 22.58 -2.19
CA GLY A 73 -1.67 22.49 -1.60
C GLY A 73 -2.61 21.45 -2.22
N GLU A 74 -2.15 20.71 -3.23
CA GLU A 74 -2.86 19.55 -3.81
C GLU A 74 -2.28 18.25 -3.26
N ILE A 75 -3.12 17.26 -2.96
CA ILE A 75 -2.67 15.91 -2.62
C ILE A 75 -1.96 15.31 -3.84
N ALA A 76 -0.67 15.06 -3.69
CA ALA A 76 0.20 14.56 -4.75
C ALA A 76 0.43 13.05 -4.66
N GLY A 77 0.26 12.47 -3.48
CA GLY A 77 0.48 11.06 -3.20
C GLY A 77 0.28 10.74 -1.72
N ALA A 78 0.41 9.47 -1.37
CA ALA A 78 0.30 9.00 0.00
C ALA A 78 1.14 7.74 0.24
N SER A 79 1.48 7.51 1.51
CA SER A 79 1.90 6.21 2.03
C SER A 79 0.92 5.76 3.09
N ILE A 80 0.66 4.45 3.16
CA ILE A 80 -0.07 3.79 4.23
C ILE A 80 0.83 2.69 4.76
N GLY A 81 1.13 2.74 6.06
CA GLY A 81 1.96 1.73 6.69
C GLY A 81 1.70 1.58 8.17
N TYR A 82 1.75 0.33 8.62
CA TYR A 82 1.41 -0.11 9.97
C TYR A 82 2.36 -1.21 10.42
N GLU A 83 2.39 -1.52 11.71
CA GLU A 83 3.21 -2.60 12.25
C GLU A 83 2.49 -3.93 12.06
N LEU A 84 3.19 -4.95 11.55
CA LEU A 84 2.68 -6.30 11.55
C LEU A 84 2.98 -6.97 12.88
N ASP A 85 1.96 -7.54 13.53
CA ASP A 85 2.12 -8.32 14.75
C ASP A 85 1.67 -9.78 14.53
N GLU A 86 1.67 -10.58 15.60
CA GLU A 86 1.34 -12.00 15.53
C GLU A 86 -0.10 -12.29 15.09
N SER A 87 -1.03 -11.30 15.17
CA SER A 87 -2.43 -11.47 14.74
C SER A 87 -2.55 -11.84 13.26
N VAL A 88 -1.55 -11.48 12.45
CA VAL A 88 -1.49 -11.81 11.01
C VAL A 88 -1.58 -13.32 10.78
N ARG A 89 -1.05 -14.14 11.70
CA ARG A 89 -1.10 -15.61 11.59
C ARG A 89 -2.51 -16.18 11.67
N ASP A 90 -3.38 -15.49 12.41
CA ASP A 90 -4.76 -15.91 12.66
C ASP A 90 -5.75 -15.29 11.66
N MET A 91 -5.28 -14.41 10.77
CA MET A 91 -6.11 -13.78 9.75
C MET A 91 -6.63 -14.81 8.74
N VAL A 92 -7.96 -14.83 8.58
CA VAL A 92 -8.62 -15.60 7.53
C VAL A 92 -8.71 -14.73 6.28
N PRO A 93 -8.15 -15.16 5.13
CA PRO A 93 -8.24 -14.39 3.90
C PRO A 93 -9.71 -14.25 3.47
N ALA A 94 -10.17 -13.01 3.28
CA ALA A 94 -11.52 -12.74 2.79
C ALA A 94 -11.80 -13.31 1.38
N HIS A 95 -10.74 -13.59 0.62
CA HIS A 95 -10.80 -14.26 -0.68
C HIS A 95 -9.48 -15.03 -0.94
N PRO A 96 -9.48 -16.18 -1.66
CA PRO A 96 -8.26 -16.95 -1.94
C PRO A 96 -7.10 -16.16 -2.55
N VAL A 97 -7.39 -15.09 -3.30
CA VAL A 97 -6.37 -14.23 -3.91
C VAL A 97 -5.52 -13.46 -2.90
N ILE A 98 -6.02 -13.29 -1.66
CA ILE A 98 -5.33 -12.61 -0.56
C ILE A 98 -4.37 -13.55 0.18
N LYS A 99 -4.58 -14.88 0.07
CA LYS A 99 -3.79 -15.87 0.82
C LYS A 99 -2.28 -15.74 0.58
N PRO A 100 -1.76 -15.56 -0.65
CA PRO A 100 -0.32 -15.37 -0.86
C PRO A 100 0.22 -14.10 -0.20
N LEU A 101 -0.58 -13.03 -0.11
CA LEU A 101 -0.16 -11.79 0.55
C LEU A 101 -0.02 -11.98 2.05
N LEU A 102 -0.98 -12.65 2.70
CA LEU A 102 -0.91 -12.98 4.13
C LEU A 102 0.28 -13.92 4.43
N ASP A 103 0.50 -14.93 3.59
CA ASP A 103 1.64 -15.85 3.73
C ASP A 103 2.98 -15.11 3.69
N LEU A 104 3.11 -14.13 2.80
CA LEU A 104 4.29 -13.26 2.74
C LEU A 104 4.38 -12.31 3.95
N GLN A 105 3.27 -11.77 4.44
CA GLN A 105 3.27 -10.90 5.63
C GLN A 105 3.74 -11.65 6.89
N VAL A 106 3.39 -12.94 7.03
CA VAL A 106 3.85 -13.77 8.16
C VAL A 106 5.38 -13.85 8.25
N GLU A 107 6.10 -13.81 7.13
CA GLU A 107 7.59 -13.83 7.09
C GLU A 107 8.21 -12.54 7.65
N VAL A 108 7.44 -11.46 7.72
CA VAL A 108 7.88 -10.12 8.12
C VAL A 108 7.13 -9.56 9.32
N ILE A 109 6.50 -10.42 10.14
CA ILE A 109 5.96 -10.03 11.46
C ILE A 109 7.03 -9.28 12.28
N GLY A 110 6.61 -8.22 12.97
CA GLY A 110 7.47 -7.30 13.70
C GLY A 110 8.17 -6.25 12.81
N SER A 111 7.77 -6.12 11.54
CA SER A 111 8.20 -5.02 10.68
C SER A 111 7.13 -3.97 10.51
N ARG A 112 7.56 -2.76 10.19
CA ARG A 112 6.70 -1.75 9.59
C ARG A 112 6.41 -2.14 8.15
N PHE A 113 5.18 -2.54 7.88
CA PHE A 113 4.72 -2.92 6.56
C PHE A 113 4.13 -1.71 5.84
N ILE A 114 4.66 -1.39 4.67
CA ILE A 114 4.10 -0.40 3.76
C ILE A 114 3.11 -1.13 2.86
N ASP A 115 1.82 -0.99 3.18
CA ASP A 115 0.74 -1.55 2.36
C ASP A 115 0.63 -0.83 1.02
N SER A 116 0.63 0.50 1.07
CA SER A 116 0.43 1.33 -0.11
C SER A 116 1.43 2.49 -0.12
N LEU A 117 2.07 2.72 -1.27
CA LEU A 117 2.85 3.94 -1.53
C LEU A 117 2.65 4.36 -2.97
N CYS A 118 1.99 5.49 -3.17
CA CYS A 118 1.65 5.97 -4.51
C CYS A 118 1.83 7.47 -4.66
N VAL A 119 2.18 7.88 -5.87
CA VAL A 119 2.23 9.28 -6.31
C VAL A 119 1.44 9.38 -7.61
N TYR A 120 0.51 10.32 -7.65
CA TYR A 120 -0.27 10.62 -8.84
C TYR A 120 0.65 10.89 -10.03
N ARG A 121 0.25 10.43 -11.22
CA ARG A 121 1.12 10.42 -12.41
C ARG A 121 1.67 11.81 -12.74
N HIS A 122 0.86 12.87 -12.62
CA HIS A 122 1.26 14.26 -12.86
C HIS A 122 2.17 14.86 -11.77
N HIS A 123 2.37 14.16 -10.65
CA HIS A 123 3.29 14.52 -9.58
C HIS A 123 4.54 13.65 -9.48
N ARG A 124 4.72 12.68 -10.40
CA ARG A 124 5.92 11.83 -10.40
C ARG A 124 7.18 12.63 -10.79
N ARG A 125 8.35 12.05 -10.50
CA ARG A 125 9.69 12.62 -10.77
C ARG A 125 10.00 13.93 -10.02
N LYS A 126 9.25 14.23 -8.94
CA LYS A 126 9.44 15.38 -8.05
C LYS A 126 10.05 15.02 -6.68
N GLY A 127 10.55 13.79 -6.51
CA GLY A 127 11.09 13.29 -5.23
C GLY A 127 10.06 12.86 -4.19
N ILE A 128 8.76 12.98 -4.49
CA ILE A 128 7.67 12.75 -3.53
C ILE A 128 7.63 11.31 -2.99
N GLY A 129 7.75 10.31 -3.88
CA GLY A 129 7.74 8.90 -3.46
C GLY A 129 8.94 8.53 -2.57
N GLN A 130 10.10 9.15 -2.82
CA GLN A 130 11.29 8.98 -1.97
C GLN A 130 11.09 9.64 -0.60
N ALA A 131 10.45 10.80 -0.55
CA ALA A 131 10.15 11.49 0.71
C ALA A 131 9.14 10.69 1.57
N LEU A 132 8.09 10.14 0.94
CA LEU A 132 7.13 9.25 1.60
C LEU A 132 7.82 7.99 2.14
N LEU A 133 8.63 7.31 1.32
CA LEU A 133 9.38 6.12 1.75
C LEU A 133 10.35 6.44 2.89
N ALA A 134 11.05 7.59 2.82
CA ALA A 134 11.93 8.05 3.88
C ALA A 134 11.19 8.24 5.21
N LEU A 135 9.99 8.82 5.17
CA LEU A 135 9.18 8.98 6.37
C LEU A 135 8.74 7.63 6.95
N GLU A 136 8.35 6.67 6.11
CA GLU A 136 8.02 5.31 6.58
C GLU A 136 9.22 4.65 7.28
N MET A 137 10.44 4.83 6.74
CA MET A 137 11.66 4.33 7.39
C MET A 137 11.94 5.03 8.74
N VAL A 138 11.65 6.33 8.86
CA VAL A 138 11.75 7.05 10.15
C VAL A 138 10.71 6.52 11.14
N LYS A 139 9.46 6.30 10.71
CA LYS A 139 8.38 5.78 11.55
C LYS A 139 8.66 4.36 12.07
N ALA A 140 9.46 3.57 11.34
CA ALA A 140 9.92 2.26 11.80
C ALA A 140 10.90 2.32 12.99
N ARG A 141 11.40 3.51 13.36
CA ARG A 141 12.28 3.75 14.54
C ARG A 141 13.51 2.83 14.57
N GLY A 142 14.13 2.61 13.41
CA GLY A 142 15.29 1.72 13.26
C GLY A 142 14.93 0.23 13.16
N GLY A 143 13.64 -0.12 13.17
CA GLY A 143 13.15 -1.46 12.88
C GLY A 143 13.17 -1.81 11.39
N ARG A 144 12.85 -3.07 11.09
CA ARG A 144 12.71 -3.58 9.72
C ARG A 144 11.53 -2.91 9.02
N VAL A 145 11.71 -2.58 7.75
CA VAL A 145 10.62 -2.10 6.87
C VAL A 145 10.40 -3.12 5.77
N SER A 146 9.15 -3.41 5.45
CA SER A 146 8.78 -4.37 4.41
C SER A 146 7.63 -3.88 3.55
N LEU A 147 7.47 -4.49 2.37
CA LEU A 147 6.34 -4.26 1.46
C LEU A 147 6.23 -5.41 0.47
N ILE A 148 5.07 -5.52 -0.18
CA ILE A 148 4.85 -6.47 -1.27
C ILE A 148 4.54 -5.70 -2.56
N THR A 149 5.10 -6.12 -3.67
CA THR A 149 4.80 -5.57 -5.00
C THR A 149 4.69 -6.67 -6.04
N GLU A 150 3.98 -6.41 -7.13
CA GLU A 150 3.95 -7.30 -8.29
C GLU A 150 5.34 -7.40 -8.95
N SER A 151 5.70 -8.59 -9.41
CA SER A 151 7.01 -8.88 -10.01
C SER A 151 7.31 -8.11 -11.30
N HIS A 152 6.28 -7.59 -11.98
CA HIS A 152 6.44 -6.74 -13.17
C HIS A 152 6.44 -5.24 -12.87
N ASN A 153 6.39 -4.82 -11.59
CA ASN A 153 6.47 -3.42 -11.22
C ASN A 153 7.93 -2.94 -11.16
N GLU A 154 8.57 -2.88 -12.33
CA GLU A 154 10.00 -2.52 -12.46
C GLU A 154 10.34 -1.15 -11.83
N THR A 155 9.39 -0.21 -11.87
CA THR A 155 9.56 1.12 -11.26
C THR A 155 9.65 1.01 -9.74
N ALA A 156 8.75 0.26 -9.11
CA ALA A 156 8.79 0.04 -7.65
C ALA A 156 10.03 -0.77 -7.24
N LEU A 157 10.33 -1.86 -7.95
CA LEU A 157 11.52 -2.68 -7.69
C LEU A 157 12.80 -1.83 -7.73
N SER A 158 12.93 -0.96 -8.74
CA SER A 158 14.08 -0.05 -8.85
C SER A 158 14.15 0.98 -7.73
N LEU A 159 13.02 1.58 -7.35
CA LEU A 159 12.94 2.54 -6.25
C LEU A 159 13.36 1.91 -4.92
N TYR A 160 12.84 0.73 -4.61
CA TYR A 160 13.10 0.05 -3.35
C TYR A 160 14.51 -0.53 -3.27
N ALA A 161 15.02 -1.10 -4.37
CA ALA A 161 16.41 -1.55 -4.45
C ALA A 161 17.40 -0.39 -4.23
N ALA A 162 17.16 0.76 -4.87
CA ALA A 162 17.95 1.97 -4.65
C ALA A 162 17.88 2.50 -3.20
N SER A 163 16.83 2.12 -2.47
CA SER A 163 16.62 2.48 -1.06
C SER A 163 17.10 1.41 -0.08
N GLY A 164 17.78 0.35 -0.57
CA GLY A 164 18.38 -0.70 0.25
C GLY A 164 17.44 -1.86 0.63
N PHE A 165 16.29 -1.98 -0.01
CA PHE A 165 15.43 -3.16 0.14
C PHE A 165 15.99 -4.32 -0.69
N ALA A 166 15.84 -5.53 -0.16
CA ALA A 166 16.16 -6.77 -0.86
C ALA A 166 14.94 -7.69 -0.88
N GLU A 167 14.86 -8.54 -1.90
CA GLU A 167 13.86 -9.60 -1.97
C GLU A 167 14.07 -10.62 -0.84
N LYS A 168 12.97 -10.98 -0.17
CA LYS A 168 12.94 -12.01 0.88
C LYS A 168 12.26 -13.28 0.43
N ALA A 169 11.13 -13.13 -0.26
CA ALA A 169 10.33 -14.23 -0.75
C ALA A 169 9.48 -13.78 -1.94
N ARG A 170 8.99 -14.75 -2.69
CA ARG A 170 7.98 -14.53 -3.73
C ARG A 170 6.98 -15.66 -3.73
N LEU A 171 5.73 -15.35 -4.08
CA LEU A 171 4.68 -16.34 -4.24
C LEU A 171 3.87 -16.04 -5.51
N PRO A 172 3.36 -17.07 -6.21
CA PRO A 172 2.53 -16.87 -7.39
C PRO A 172 1.24 -16.13 -6.99
N ALA A 173 0.90 -15.10 -7.76
CA ALA A 173 -0.38 -14.43 -7.60
C ALA A 173 -1.51 -15.33 -8.13
N VAL A 174 -2.64 -15.33 -7.42
CA VAL A 174 -3.85 -15.97 -7.91
C VAL A 174 -4.49 -15.04 -8.95
N PRO A 175 -4.77 -15.52 -10.18
CA PRO A 175 -5.43 -14.71 -11.21
C PRO A 175 -6.79 -14.21 -10.75
N LEU A 176 -7.11 -12.96 -11.08
CA LEU A 176 -8.43 -12.38 -10.84
C LEU A 176 -9.48 -12.86 -11.85
N PHE A 177 -9.03 -13.14 -13.07
CA PHE A 177 -9.80 -13.66 -14.20
C PHE A 177 -8.99 -14.72 -14.94
N GLU A 178 -9.66 -15.54 -15.76
CA GLU A 178 -9.01 -16.61 -16.56
C GLU A 178 -7.86 -16.06 -17.44
N ASP A 179 -8.08 -14.91 -18.08
CA ASP A 179 -7.12 -14.26 -18.98
C ASP A 179 -6.18 -13.25 -18.28
N SER A 180 -6.16 -13.22 -16.94
CA SER A 180 -5.28 -12.31 -16.21
C SER A 180 -3.81 -12.64 -16.47
N LYS A 181 -3.00 -11.59 -16.69
CA LYS A 181 -1.54 -11.72 -16.77
C LYS A 181 -1.01 -12.37 -15.49
N ARG A 182 -0.32 -13.49 -15.65
CA ARG A 182 0.36 -14.17 -14.53
C ARG A 182 1.49 -13.30 -14.02
N HIS A 183 1.58 -13.19 -12.71
CA HIS A 183 2.65 -12.50 -12.02
C HIS A 183 2.90 -13.17 -10.67
N GLU A 184 3.93 -12.69 -9.96
CA GLU A 184 4.25 -13.12 -8.61
C GLU A 184 4.15 -11.90 -7.69
N TRP A 185 3.73 -12.14 -6.45
CA TRP A 185 3.92 -11.20 -5.37
C TRP A 185 5.34 -11.33 -4.85
N VAL A 186 6.06 -10.21 -4.79
CA VAL A 186 7.45 -10.14 -4.34
C VAL A 186 7.49 -9.39 -3.02
N LEU A 187 7.90 -10.08 -1.96
CA LEU A 187 8.14 -9.50 -0.65
C LEU A 187 9.54 -8.89 -0.63
N LEU A 188 9.58 -7.58 -0.41
CA LEU A 188 10.80 -6.81 -0.22
C LEU A 188 10.92 -6.43 1.26
N ALA A 189 12.12 -6.56 1.81
CA ALA A 189 12.41 -6.04 3.14
C ALA A 189 13.78 -5.37 3.19
N ARG A 190 13.85 -4.27 3.93
CA ARG A 190 15.09 -3.63 4.31
C ARG A 190 15.41 -4.01 5.75
N ASN A 191 16.45 -4.82 5.89
CA ASN A 191 17.01 -5.14 7.19
C ASN A 191 17.81 -3.94 7.74
N MET A 192 18.01 -3.90 9.05
CA MET A 192 18.89 -2.93 9.69
C MET A 192 20.30 -3.04 9.11
N SER A 193 20.94 -1.89 8.91
CA SER A 193 22.40 -1.78 8.87
C SER A 193 22.94 -1.64 10.29
#